data_AF-A0A7W6RVU4-F1
#
_entry.id   AF-A0A7W6RVU4-F1
#
_cell.length_a   1.000
_cell.length_b   1.000
_cell.length_c   1.000
_cell.angle_alpha   90.00
_cell.angle_beta   90.00
_cell.angle_gamma   90.00
#
_symmetry.space_group_name_H-M   'P 1'
#
loop_
_entity.id
_entity.type
_entity.pdbx_description
1 polymer ?
#
loop_
_entity_poly.entity_id
_entity_poly.type
_entity_poly.pdbx_seq_one_letter_code
_entity_poly.pdbx_strand_id
1 'polypeptide(L)'
;MTAPDLIPIETLFGTPEFSRAQILSDGRLVAYLAPWRGRLNIWVRPVGQGAARRLTGDDTRNIDGFSWTPEARYILFVQDTQGDENWHLHRVKVDGAETVGGKARTVDLTPYSGVRVMGLDFSAALPGKAFVQINRRSPGLIDLYEVDIESAETRVAAQNPGRFVRWIVTPNGPMHAFIIDDVGDHELARYENGAFTTLARLKGRDQPIGPMPLMVAADGKSVLVGCNAGSDHTYLAAIDVATGRQRVIDSQPDCSLDTPRPEADPRFPSSLITNPVTGELLGLRYLGKRQQIRPLNPHFAAMLESVSANRNRMERFPCP
;
A
#
# COMPACT_ATOMS: atom_id res chain seq x y z
N MET A 1 -10.82 35.67 -28.11
CA MET A 1 -10.61 34.78 -26.95
C MET A 1 -9.34 35.23 -26.28
N THR A 2 -9.41 35.70 -25.03
CA THR A 2 -8.22 35.98 -24.21
C THR A 2 -7.47 34.69 -23.96
N ALA A 3 -6.14 34.74 -23.99
CA ALA A 3 -5.31 33.60 -23.62
C ALA A 3 -5.62 33.19 -22.16
N PRO A 4 -5.64 31.89 -21.84
CA PRO A 4 -5.82 31.46 -20.45
C PRO A 4 -4.66 31.97 -19.59
N ASP A 5 -4.97 32.28 -18.33
CA ASP A 5 -3.95 32.67 -17.35
C ASP A 5 -2.92 31.54 -17.19
N LEU A 6 -1.65 31.92 -17.13
CA LEU A 6 -0.56 30.97 -16.94
C LEU A 6 -0.55 30.49 -15.48
N ILE A 7 -0.37 29.19 -15.28
CA ILE A 7 -0.14 28.63 -13.94
C ILE A 7 1.30 28.98 -13.51
N PRO A 8 1.51 29.69 -12.39
CA PRO A 8 2.84 29.99 -11.89
C PRO A 8 3.64 28.71 -11.64
N ILE A 9 4.94 28.74 -11.93
CA ILE A 9 5.81 27.56 -11.77
C ILE A 9 5.85 27.11 -10.30
N GLU A 10 5.77 28.06 -9.36
CA GLU A 10 5.73 27.82 -7.93
C GLU A 10 4.50 27.00 -7.51
N THR A 11 3.38 27.10 -8.23
CA THR A 11 2.19 26.28 -8.00
C THR A 11 2.45 24.81 -8.35
N LEU A 12 3.30 24.54 -9.34
CA LEU A 12 3.62 23.18 -9.79
C LEU A 12 4.68 22.50 -8.92
N PHE A 13 5.60 23.28 -8.33
CA PHE A 13 6.74 22.76 -7.55
C PHE A 13 6.64 23.02 -6.05
N GLY A 14 5.60 23.71 -5.59
CA GLY A 14 5.35 23.98 -4.18
C GLY A 14 4.97 22.74 -3.38
N THR A 15 5.18 22.79 -2.06
CA THR A 15 4.71 21.75 -1.16
C THR A 15 3.17 21.75 -1.15
N PRO A 16 2.51 20.58 -1.31
CA PRO A 16 1.06 20.54 -1.29
C PRO A 16 0.52 20.99 0.08
N GLU A 17 -0.65 21.63 0.09
CA GLU A 17 -1.37 21.98 1.33
C GLU A 17 -1.67 20.72 2.15
N PHE A 18 -2.10 19.65 1.47
CA PHE A 18 -2.18 18.31 2.03
C PHE A 18 -2.06 17.22 0.96
N SER A 19 -1.75 16.00 1.38
CA SER A 19 -1.77 14.80 0.53
C SER A 19 -2.07 13.55 1.36
N ARG A 20 -2.21 12.38 0.70
CA ARG A 20 -2.40 11.06 1.36
C ARG A 20 -3.55 11.03 2.39
N ALA A 21 -4.66 11.70 2.13
CA ALA A 21 -5.80 11.63 3.04
C ALA A 21 -6.33 10.19 3.14
N GLN A 22 -6.42 9.66 4.37
CA GLN A 22 -6.97 8.35 4.70
C GLN A 22 -7.99 8.50 5.83
N ILE A 23 -9.21 8.07 5.57
CA ILE A 23 -10.27 7.98 6.59
C ILE A 23 -10.00 6.74 7.45
N LEU A 24 -10.09 6.89 8.77
CA LEU A 24 -10.07 5.77 9.68
C LEU A 24 -11.27 4.86 9.42
N SER A 25 -11.12 3.55 9.60
CA SER A 25 -12.14 2.53 9.34
C SER A 25 -13.55 2.83 9.90
N ASP A 26 -13.63 3.44 11.07
CA ASP A 26 -14.87 3.82 11.75
C ASP A 26 -15.45 5.18 11.32
N GLY A 27 -14.79 5.87 10.38
CA GLY A 27 -15.21 7.15 9.83
C GLY A 27 -15.04 8.34 10.78
N ARG A 28 -14.46 8.17 11.98
CA ARG A 28 -14.37 9.26 12.97
C ARG A 28 -13.23 10.23 12.69
N LEU A 29 -12.13 9.74 12.11
CA LEU A 29 -10.90 10.51 11.89
C LEU A 29 -10.46 10.47 10.42
N VAL A 30 -9.82 11.54 9.98
CA VAL A 30 -9.01 11.57 8.75
C VAL A 30 -7.57 11.86 9.14
N ALA A 31 -6.66 10.99 8.73
CA ALA A 31 -5.23 11.27 8.71
C ALA A 31 -4.84 11.80 7.34
N TYR A 32 -3.86 12.69 7.28
CA TYR A 32 -3.32 13.23 6.05
C TYR A 32 -1.91 13.75 6.27
N LEU A 33 -1.15 13.91 5.20
CA LEU A 33 0.12 14.60 5.24
C LEU A 33 -0.10 16.09 4.99
N ALA A 34 0.50 16.96 5.80
CA ALA A 34 0.51 18.39 5.56
C ALA A 34 1.81 19.05 6.06
N PRO A 35 2.19 20.22 5.51
CA PRO A 35 3.45 20.88 5.84
C PRO A 35 3.53 21.30 7.31
N TRP A 36 4.69 21.08 7.92
CA TRP A 36 5.14 21.74 9.14
C TRP A 36 6.62 22.04 8.98
N ARG A 37 7.02 23.32 9.11
CA ARG A 37 8.39 23.79 8.85
C ARG A 37 8.96 23.33 7.49
N GLY A 38 8.12 23.36 6.44
CA GLY A 38 8.53 23.00 5.09
C GLY A 38 8.63 21.49 4.80
N ARG A 39 8.30 20.62 5.77
CA ARG A 39 8.27 19.16 5.60
C ARG A 39 6.89 18.58 5.83
N LEU A 40 6.53 17.57 5.04
CA LEU A 40 5.28 16.82 5.20
C LEU A 40 5.32 15.99 6.47
N ASN A 41 4.34 16.22 7.33
CA ASN A 41 4.14 15.51 8.59
C ASN A 41 2.73 14.91 8.62
N ILE A 42 2.50 13.95 9.50
CA ILE A 42 1.18 13.34 9.68
C ILE A 42 0.33 14.26 10.56
N TRP A 43 -0.87 14.56 10.09
CA TRP A 43 -1.92 15.28 10.81
C TRP A 43 -3.16 14.41 10.90
N VAL A 44 -3.95 14.62 11.94
CA VAL A 44 -5.26 14.00 12.10
C VAL A 44 -6.31 15.04 12.48
N ARG A 45 -7.53 14.85 11.99
CA ARG A 45 -8.70 15.66 12.34
C ARG A 45 -9.96 14.80 12.43
N PRO A 46 -10.97 15.19 13.23
CA PRO A 46 -12.30 14.60 13.13
C PRO A 46 -12.91 14.78 11.74
N VAL A 47 -13.68 13.79 11.30
CA VAL A 47 -14.57 13.95 10.14
C VAL A 47 -15.71 14.88 10.52
N GLY A 48 -16.01 15.84 9.65
CA GLY A 48 -16.94 16.93 9.95
C GLY A 48 -16.23 18.09 10.65
N GLN A 49 -16.58 18.34 11.92
CA GLN A 49 -16.11 19.49 12.69
C GLN A 49 -15.02 19.11 13.70
N GLY A 50 -13.98 19.94 13.78
CA GLY A 50 -12.89 19.78 14.74
C GLY A 50 -11.58 20.35 14.23
N ALA A 51 -10.70 20.72 15.16
CA ALA A 51 -9.37 21.19 14.81
C ALA A 51 -8.47 20.02 14.38
N ALA A 52 -7.65 20.26 13.36
CA ALA A 52 -6.57 19.35 13.02
C ALA A 52 -5.47 19.44 14.07
N ARG A 53 -4.87 18.29 14.37
CA ARG A 53 -3.68 18.19 15.23
C ARG A 53 -2.58 17.42 14.52
N ARG A 54 -1.36 17.90 14.70
CA ARG A 54 -0.16 17.29 14.13
C ARG A 54 0.29 16.11 15.01
N LEU A 55 0.59 14.98 14.39
CA LEU A 55 1.09 13.77 15.05
C LEU A 55 2.59 13.61 14.97
N THR A 56 3.27 14.16 13.97
CA THR A 56 4.74 14.02 13.81
C THR A 56 5.41 15.37 13.68
N GLY A 57 6.73 15.43 13.90
CA GLY A 57 7.46 16.70 13.87
C GLY A 57 8.87 16.61 13.35
N ASP A 58 9.02 15.98 12.19
CA ASP A 58 10.27 16.02 11.45
C ASP A 58 10.33 17.32 10.63
N ASP A 59 11.39 18.11 10.84
CA ASP A 59 11.69 19.33 10.09
C ASP A 59 12.84 19.16 9.10
N THR A 60 13.32 17.92 8.92
CA THR A 60 14.44 17.57 8.05
C THR A 60 14.01 16.74 6.84
N ARG A 61 13.12 15.76 7.00
CA ARG A 61 12.65 14.83 5.97
C ARG A 61 11.13 14.85 5.85
N ASN A 62 10.62 14.63 4.64
CA ASN A 62 9.19 14.38 4.43
C ASN A 62 8.82 12.99 4.94
N ILE A 63 7.60 12.84 5.44
CA ILE A 63 6.90 11.57 5.44
C ILE A 63 6.15 11.48 4.12
N ASP A 64 6.39 10.44 3.32
CA ASP A 64 5.81 10.31 1.97
C ASP A 64 4.55 9.43 1.93
N GLY A 65 4.36 8.61 2.97
CA GLY A 65 3.22 7.72 3.13
C GLY A 65 3.09 7.22 4.56
N PHE A 66 1.89 6.76 4.92
CA PHE A 66 1.59 6.20 6.21
C PHE A 66 0.45 5.18 6.08
N SER A 67 0.28 4.35 7.11
CA SER A 67 -0.81 3.39 7.20
C SER A 67 -1.42 3.41 8.61
N TRP A 68 -2.74 3.39 8.68
CA TRP A 68 -3.44 3.08 9.92
C TRP A 68 -3.13 1.66 10.35
N THR A 69 -2.89 1.46 11.65
CA THR A 69 -2.96 0.11 12.21
C THR A 69 -4.41 -0.37 12.26
N PRO A 70 -4.67 -1.69 12.15
CA PRO A 70 -6.05 -2.22 12.17
C PRO A 70 -6.86 -1.79 13.40
N GLU A 71 -6.21 -1.66 14.57
CA GLU A 71 -6.84 -1.24 15.83
C GLU A 71 -6.95 0.28 16.00
N ALA A 72 -6.52 1.08 15.02
CA ALA A 72 -6.56 2.55 15.04
C ALA A 72 -5.76 3.23 16.17
N ARG A 73 -4.98 2.48 16.96
CA ARG A 73 -4.19 3.03 18.08
C ARG A 73 -2.93 3.76 17.60
N TYR A 74 -2.38 3.29 16.50
CA TYR A 74 -1.13 3.78 15.91
C TYR A 74 -1.29 4.10 14.43
N ILE A 75 -0.46 5.03 13.97
CA ILE A 75 -0.13 5.17 12.56
C ILE A 75 1.32 4.72 12.37
N LEU A 76 1.55 3.89 11.36
CA LEU A 76 2.88 3.47 10.94
C LEU A 76 3.31 4.26 9.71
N PHE A 77 4.60 4.58 9.63
CA PHE A 77 5.18 5.24 8.46
C PHE A 77 6.64 4.79 8.30
N VAL A 78 7.15 4.88 7.07
CA VAL A 78 8.57 4.61 6.79
C VAL A 78 9.29 5.91 6.54
N GLN A 79 10.51 6.03 7.07
CA GLN A 79 11.36 7.20 6.85
C GLN A 79 12.83 6.76 6.90
N ASP A 80 13.67 7.37 6.08
CA ASP A 80 15.12 7.17 6.11
C ASP A 80 15.79 8.26 6.96
N THR A 81 17.09 8.11 7.21
CA THR A 81 17.85 9.10 7.97
C THR A 81 18.82 9.83 7.05
N GLN A 82 18.63 11.15 6.90
CA GLN A 82 19.54 12.01 6.12
C GLN A 82 19.75 11.57 4.66
N GLY A 83 18.80 10.85 4.06
CA GLY A 83 18.90 10.40 2.68
C GLY A 83 19.80 9.18 2.47
N ASP A 84 20.08 8.41 3.53
CA ASP A 84 20.83 7.16 3.43
C ASP A 84 20.05 6.02 2.74
N GLU A 85 18.78 6.26 2.41
CA GLU A 85 17.84 5.31 1.81
C GLU A 85 17.61 4.03 2.64
N ASN A 86 18.06 4.00 3.89
CA ASN A 86 17.74 2.93 4.85
C ASN A 86 16.44 3.29 5.54
N TRP A 87 15.34 3.04 4.84
CA TRP A 87 14.00 3.28 5.36
C TRP A 87 13.71 2.39 6.57
N HIS A 88 13.43 3.01 7.71
CA HIS A 88 13.00 2.33 8.92
C HIS A 88 11.48 2.46 9.11
N LEU A 89 10.87 1.48 9.75
CA LEU A 89 9.47 1.53 10.14
C LEU A 89 9.33 2.26 11.47
N HIS A 90 8.57 3.34 11.50
CA HIS A 90 8.24 4.08 12.71
C HIS A 90 6.76 3.95 13.05
N ARG A 91 6.44 4.05 14.34
CA ARG A 91 5.07 4.24 14.82
C ARG A 91 4.90 5.57 15.53
N VAL A 92 3.68 6.10 15.46
CA VAL A 92 3.21 7.21 16.29
C VAL A 92 1.84 6.87 16.87
N LYS A 93 1.62 7.18 18.14
CA LYS A 93 0.33 6.97 18.80
C LYS A 93 -0.67 8.01 18.31
N VAL A 94 -1.88 7.57 18.02
CA VAL A 94 -2.95 8.47 17.57
C VAL A 94 -3.37 9.34 18.75
N ASP A 95 -3.77 8.76 19.88
CA ASP A 95 -4.18 9.52 21.06
C ASP A 95 -3.02 9.76 22.04
N GLY A 96 -2.97 10.96 22.62
CA GLY A 96 -1.95 11.28 23.63
C GLY A 96 -0.52 11.35 23.08
N ALA A 97 -0.35 11.79 21.82
CA ALA A 97 0.96 12.13 21.28
C ALA A 97 1.59 13.26 22.12
N GLU A 98 2.36 12.89 23.14
CA GLU A 98 3.17 13.82 23.91
C GLU A 98 4.18 14.48 22.97
N THR A 99 4.05 15.79 22.82
CA THR A 99 5.05 16.60 22.13
C THR A 99 6.08 17.07 23.15
N VAL A 100 7.27 16.50 23.13
CA VAL A 100 8.41 17.01 23.91
C VAL A 100 9.17 17.98 23.02
N GLY A 101 9.27 19.26 23.42
CA GLY A 101 9.96 20.29 22.63
C GLY A 101 9.35 20.52 21.23
N GLY A 102 8.06 20.23 21.03
CA GLY A 102 7.39 20.37 19.74
C GLY A 102 7.61 19.22 18.76
N LYS A 103 8.35 18.18 19.14
CA LYS A 103 8.46 16.91 18.41
C LYS A 103 7.59 15.85 19.08
N ALA A 104 6.77 15.18 18.29
CA ALA A 104 6.01 14.05 18.80
C ALA A 104 6.93 12.87 19.08
N ARG A 105 6.62 12.09 20.12
CA ARG A 105 7.33 10.86 20.43
C ARG A 105 6.97 9.77 19.40
N THR A 106 7.82 9.59 18.40
CA THR A 106 7.79 8.44 17.50
C THR A 106 8.67 7.32 18.07
N VAL A 107 8.38 6.08 17.70
CA VAL A 107 9.20 4.92 18.05
C VAL A 107 9.65 4.26 16.76
N ASP A 108 10.96 4.11 16.59
CA ASP A 108 11.55 3.28 15.53
C ASP A 108 11.37 1.80 15.89
N LEU A 109 10.66 1.07 15.04
CA LEU A 109 10.35 -0.35 15.19
C LEU A 109 11.41 -1.24 14.53
N THR A 110 12.29 -0.67 13.71
CA THR A 110 13.38 -1.38 13.04
C THR A 110 14.70 -0.61 13.14
N PRO A 111 15.21 -0.31 14.35
CA PRO A 111 16.39 0.55 14.56
C PRO A 111 17.70 -0.20 14.30
N TYR A 112 17.84 -0.80 13.11
CA TYR A 112 18.99 -1.59 12.73
C TYR A 112 19.84 -0.84 11.72
N SER A 113 21.09 -0.57 12.09
CA SER A 113 22.03 0.13 11.21
C SER A 113 22.23 -0.62 9.88
N GLY A 114 22.14 0.10 8.75
CA GLY A 114 22.34 -0.45 7.40
C GLY A 114 21.24 -1.41 6.93
N VAL A 115 20.08 -1.40 7.58
CA VAL A 115 18.93 -2.25 7.23
C VAL A 115 17.81 -1.39 6.68
N ARG A 116 17.13 -1.91 5.66
CA ARG A 116 16.05 -1.22 4.98
C ARG A 116 14.77 -2.06 5.01
N VAL A 117 13.66 -1.39 5.28
CA VAL A 117 12.29 -1.87 5.03
C VAL A 117 11.97 -1.79 3.55
N MET A 118 11.63 -2.92 2.95
CA MET A 118 11.29 -3.08 1.53
C MET A 118 9.82 -3.49 1.32
N GLY A 119 9.14 -3.89 2.39
CA GLY A 119 7.71 -4.22 2.38
C GLY A 119 7.13 -4.10 3.77
N LEU A 120 5.86 -3.70 3.84
CA LEU A 120 5.05 -3.62 5.05
C LEU A 120 3.69 -4.24 4.74
N ASP A 121 3.32 -5.26 5.51
CA ASP A 121 2.06 -5.97 5.39
C ASP A 121 1.39 -6.09 6.77
N PHE A 122 0.06 -6.21 6.76
CA PHE A 122 -0.75 -6.48 7.94
C PHE A 122 -1.51 -7.79 7.76
N SER A 123 -1.85 -8.44 8.87
CA SER A 123 -2.77 -9.58 8.88
C SER A 123 -4.00 -9.25 9.72
N ALA A 124 -5.19 -9.45 9.15
CA ALA A 124 -6.44 -9.27 9.88
C ALA A 124 -6.57 -10.23 11.08
N ALA A 125 -5.88 -11.38 11.06
CA ALA A 125 -5.86 -12.32 12.19
C ALA A 125 -4.88 -11.91 13.30
N LEU A 126 -3.94 -11.01 13.01
CA LEU A 126 -2.90 -10.55 13.93
C LEU A 126 -2.84 -9.00 13.96
N PRO A 127 -3.91 -8.32 14.41
CA PRO A 127 -4.05 -6.87 14.29
C PRO A 127 -3.03 -6.05 15.10
N GLY A 128 -2.40 -6.65 16.12
CA GLY A 128 -1.31 -6.05 16.89
C GLY A 128 0.09 -6.27 16.30
N LYS A 129 0.18 -6.93 15.14
CA LYS A 129 1.44 -7.27 14.46
C LYS A 129 1.55 -6.56 13.12
N ALA A 130 2.76 -6.14 12.78
CA ALA A 130 3.14 -5.74 11.44
C ALA A 130 4.15 -6.75 10.89
N PHE A 131 4.12 -7.00 9.59
CA PHE A 131 5.10 -7.84 8.92
C PHE A 131 5.96 -6.96 8.02
N VAL A 132 7.28 -7.03 8.20
CA VAL A 132 8.24 -6.24 7.44
C VAL A 132 9.19 -7.14 6.66
N GLN A 133 9.46 -6.77 5.43
CA GLN A 133 10.45 -7.41 4.57
C GLN A 133 11.75 -6.59 4.66
N ILE A 134 12.78 -7.12 5.33
CA ILE A 134 14.03 -6.38 5.64
C ILE A 134 15.27 -7.22 5.37
N ASN A 135 16.38 -6.54 5.07
CA ASN A 135 17.69 -7.15 4.78
C ASN A 135 18.63 -7.25 5.99
N ARG A 136 18.07 -7.56 7.17
CA ARG A 136 18.79 -7.53 8.46
C ARG A 136 19.88 -8.58 8.60
N ARG A 137 19.63 -9.80 8.11
CA ARG A 137 20.58 -10.93 8.22
C ARG A 137 21.76 -10.76 7.28
N SER A 138 21.51 -10.25 6.07
CA SER A 138 22.50 -10.02 5.03
C SER A 138 21.95 -8.98 4.05
N PRO A 139 22.77 -8.03 3.54
CA PRO A 139 22.29 -6.98 2.63
C PRO A 139 21.57 -7.49 1.38
N GLY A 140 21.92 -8.69 0.91
CA GLY A 140 21.33 -9.30 -0.30
C GLY A 140 20.13 -10.24 -0.03
N LEU A 141 19.72 -10.43 1.22
CA LEU A 141 18.65 -11.37 1.58
C LEU A 141 17.49 -10.65 2.25
N ILE A 142 16.34 -10.65 1.60
CA ILE A 142 15.12 -10.03 2.12
C ILE A 142 14.31 -11.08 2.90
N ASP A 143 14.45 -11.05 4.21
CA ASP A 143 13.74 -11.94 5.13
C ASP A 143 12.42 -11.30 5.58
N LEU A 144 11.46 -12.12 6.00
CA LEU A 144 10.21 -11.67 6.60
C LEU A 144 10.35 -11.66 8.12
N TYR A 145 10.10 -10.50 8.73
CA TYR A 145 10.04 -10.34 10.17
C TYR A 145 8.62 -9.98 10.59
N GLU A 146 8.17 -10.54 11.70
CA GLU A 146 7.01 -10.03 12.43
C GLU A 146 7.49 -9.05 13.49
N VAL A 147 6.81 -7.92 13.59
CA VAL A 147 7.05 -6.84 14.55
C VAL A 147 5.81 -6.71 15.44
N ASP A 148 6.00 -6.76 16.75
CA ASP A 148 4.97 -6.36 17.70
C ASP A 148 4.84 -4.83 17.69
N ILE A 149 3.65 -4.34 17.34
CA ILE A 149 3.41 -2.91 17.17
C ILE A 149 3.47 -2.17 18.51
N GLU A 150 3.27 -2.81 19.66
CA GLU A 150 3.27 -2.19 20.99
C GLU A 150 4.65 -2.28 21.66
N SER A 151 5.28 -3.45 21.69
CA SER A 151 6.57 -3.65 22.36
C SER A 151 7.78 -3.29 21.49
N ALA A 152 7.59 -3.19 20.16
CA ALA A 152 8.67 -3.08 19.17
C ALA A 152 9.59 -4.32 19.10
N GLU A 153 9.18 -5.45 19.70
CA GLU A 153 9.90 -6.71 19.58
C GLU A 153 9.76 -7.27 18.16
N THR A 154 10.86 -7.79 17.62
CA THR A 154 10.91 -8.38 16.28
C THR A 154 11.25 -9.87 16.35
N ARG A 155 10.56 -10.69 15.56
CA ARG A 155 10.90 -12.10 15.36
C ARG A 155 11.01 -12.45 13.88
N VAL A 156 11.88 -13.39 13.55
CA VAL A 156 11.97 -13.92 12.19
C VAL A 156 10.73 -14.78 11.91
N ALA A 157 9.97 -14.44 10.87
CA ALA A 157 8.82 -15.20 10.42
C ALA A 157 9.18 -16.16 9.27
N ALA A 158 10.04 -15.72 8.34
CA ALA A 158 10.55 -16.54 7.26
C ALA A 158 11.92 -16.04 6.77
N GLN A 159 12.81 -16.96 6.40
CA GLN A 159 14.13 -16.64 5.86
C GLN A 159 14.19 -16.89 4.36
N ASN A 160 14.78 -15.96 3.64
CA ASN A 160 15.10 -16.10 2.23
C ASN A 160 16.24 -17.12 2.06
N PRO A 161 16.06 -18.17 1.22
CA PRO A 161 17.06 -19.21 1.05
C PRO A 161 18.23 -18.84 0.12
N GLY A 162 18.31 -17.59 -0.37
CA GLY A 162 19.36 -17.14 -1.29
C GLY A 162 18.89 -16.89 -2.72
N ARG A 163 17.62 -16.50 -2.90
CA ARG A 163 17.03 -16.20 -4.23
C ARG A 163 16.12 -14.98 -4.16
N PHE A 164 15.57 -14.56 -5.28
CA PHE A 164 14.53 -13.54 -5.24
C PHE A 164 13.28 -14.09 -4.54
N VAL A 165 12.84 -13.40 -3.48
CA VAL A 165 11.62 -13.72 -2.75
C VAL A 165 10.94 -12.41 -2.39
N ARG A 166 9.67 -12.26 -2.81
CA ARG A 166 8.73 -11.31 -2.23
C ARG A 166 7.76 -12.09 -1.36
N TRP A 167 7.75 -11.80 -0.07
CA TRP A 167 6.86 -12.47 0.88
C TRP A 167 5.43 -11.95 0.74
N ILE A 168 4.49 -12.85 0.97
CA ILE A 168 3.05 -12.60 0.91
C ILE A 168 2.43 -13.10 2.21
N VAL A 169 1.94 -12.16 3.01
CA VAL A 169 1.30 -12.47 4.30
C VAL A 169 -0.17 -12.79 4.06
N THR A 170 -0.59 -13.96 4.52
CA THR A 170 -1.99 -14.39 4.49
C THR A 170 -2.65 -14.14 5.85
N PRO A 171 -3.96 -13.81 5.90
CA PRO A 171 -4.67 -13.65 7.17
C PRO A 171 -4.67 -14.94 7.99
N ASN A 172 -4.91 -16.08 7.35
CA ASN A 172 -4.98 -17.38 8.00
C ASN A 172 -4.14 -18.40 7.22
N GLY A 173 -3.34 -19.18 7.94
CA GLY A 173 -2.58 -20.29 7.38
C GLY A 173 -1.12 -19.94 7.02
N PRO A 174 -0.50 -20.75 6.16
CA PRO A 174 0.91 -20.60 5.83
C PRO A 174 1.18 -19.34 5.02
N MET A 175 2.39 -18.79 5.20
CA MET A 175 2.87 -17.68 4.40
C MET A 175 3.08 -18.14 2.96
N HIS A 176 2.97 -17.19 2.04
CA HIS A 176 3.25 -17.45 0.63
C HIS A 176 4.41 -16.58 0.18
N ALA A 177 4.94 -16.92 -0.97
CA ALA A 177 6.04 -16.22 -1.58
C ALA A 177 5.84 -16.15 -3.07
N PHE A 178 6.22 -15.01 -3.61
CA PHE A 178 6.46 -14.82 -5.02
C PHE A 178 7.96 -14.92 -5.28
N ILE A 179 8.35 -15.79 -6.20
CA ILE A 179 9.74 -16.15 -6.49
C ILE A 179 9.98 -15.95 -7.97
N ILE A 180 11.19 -15.53 -8.33
CA ILE A 180 11.69 -15.61 -9.70
C ILE A 180 12.63 -16.82 -9.74
N ASP A 181 12.33 -17.79 -10.61
CA ASP A 181 13.15 -18.99 -10.76
C ASP A 181 14.42 -18.72 -11.61
N ASP A 182 15.21 -19.76 -11.84
CA ASP A 182 16.50 -19.68 -12.53
C ASP A 182 16.37 -19.40 -14.04
N VAL A 183 15.21 -19.67 -14.64
CA VAL A 183 14.91 -19.35 -16.03
C VAL A 183 14.19 -18.01 -16.18
N GLY A 184 13.89 -17.34 -15.07
CA GLY A 184 13.23 -16.03 -15.02
C GLY A 184 11.70 -16.10 -15.04
N ASP A 185 11.11 -17.28 -14.92
CA ASP A 185 9.68 -17.47 -14.72
C ASP A 185 9.30 -17.15 -13.26
N HIS A 186 8.02 -16.85 -13.08
CA HIS A 186 7.47 -16.41 -11.81
C HIS A 186 6.75 -17.56 -11.13
N GLU A 187 7.10 -17.85 -9.88
CA GLU A 187 6.42 -18.86 -9.07
C GLU A 187 5.66 -18.22 -7.91
N LEU A 188 4.37 -18.56 -7.79
CA LEU A 188 3.66 -18.45 -6.52
C LEU A 188 3.89 -19.74 -5.74
N ALA A 189 4.50 -19.65 -4.57
CA ALA A 189 4.81 -20.78 -3.71
C ALA A 189 4.21 -20.61 -2.31
N ARG A 190 3.81 -21.72 -1.70
CA ARG A 190 3.49 -21.82 -0.28
C ARG A 190 4.76 -22.06 0.52
N TYR A 191 4.92 -21.39 1.65
CA TYR A 191 6.07 -21.53 2.54
C TYR A 191 5.66 -22.16 3.87
N GLU A 192 6.24 -23.32 4.19
CA GLU A 192 5.97 -24.08 5.41
C GLU A 192 7.26 -24.72 5.92
N ASN A 193 7.61 -24.49 7.19
CA ASN A 193 8.75 -25.12 7.87
C ASN A 193 10.07 -25.04 7.09
N GLY A 194 10.35 -23.90 6.45
CA GLY A 194 11.58 -23.70 5.66
C GLY A 194 11.53 -24.24 4.24
N ALA A 195 10.45 -24.92 3.85
CA ALA A 195 10.26 -25.47 2.51
C ALA A 195 9.28 -24.62 1.69
N PHE A 196 9.51 -24.60 0.38
CA PHE A 196 8.61 -23.96 -0.58
C PHE A 196 7.94 -25.03 -1.44
N THR A 197 6.62 -24.92 -1.60
CA THR A 197 5.84 -25.77 -2.51
C THR A 197 5.21 -24.88 -3.58
N THR A 198 5.60 -25.05 -4.83
CA THR A 198 5.07 -24.30 -5.97
C THR A 198 3.58 -24.57 -6.12
N LEU A 199 2.77 -23.51 -6.15
CA LEU A 199 1.32 -23.57 -6.37
C LEU A 199 0.99 -23.26 -7.83
N ALA A 200 1.62 -22.22 -8.39
CA ALA A 200 1.39 -21.80 -9.77
C ALA A 200 2.66 -21.19 -10.37
N ARG A 201 2.76 -21.27 -11.69
CA ARG A 201 3.82 -20.65 -12.49
C ARG A 201 3.21 -19.68 -13.50
N LEU A 202 3.81 -18.51 -13.63
CA LEU A 202 3.53 -17.55 -14.68
C LEU A 202 4.80 -17.33 -15.49
N LYS A 203 4.65 -17.27 -16.82
CA LYS A 203 5.81 -17.11 -17.70
C LYS A 203 6.41 -15.72 -17.55
N GLY A 204 7.69 -15.64 -17.22
CA GLY A 204 8.41 -14.37 -17.04
C GLY A 204 8.42 -13.52 -18.29
N ARG A 205 8.52 -14.16 -19.47
CA ARG A 205 8.47 -13.48 -20.78
C ARG A 205 7.15 -12.74 -21.03
N ASP A 206 6.05 -13.24 -20.45
CA ASP A 206 4.73 -12.59 -20.59
C ASP A 206 4.65 -11.42 -19.59
N GLN A 207 5.44 -11.45 -18.50
CA GLN A 207 5.41 -10.48 -17.40
C GLN A 207 6.81 -10.00 -17.00
N PRO A 208 7.50 -9.21 -17.83
CA PRO A 208 8.90 -8.82 -17.60
C PRO A 208 9.10 -8.00 -16.31
N ILE A 209 8.04 -7.40 -15.79
CA ILE A 209 8.01 -6.59 -14.55
C ILE A 209 7.27 -7.29 -13.40
N GLY A 210 6.87 -8.56 -13.56
CA GLY A 210 6.12 -9.37 -12.60
C GLY A 210 4.58 -9.25 -12.70
N PRO A 211 3.83 -10.17 -12.05
CA PRO A 211 2.36 -10.17 -11.97
C PRO A 211 1.88 -9.11 -10.96
N MET A 212 1.98 -7.84 -11.33
CA MET A 212 1.47 -6.75 -10.51
C MET A 212 0.06 -6.34 -10.96
N PRO A 213 -0.87 -6.05 -10.04
CA PRO A 213 -0.74 -6.11 -8.59
C PRO A 213 -0.67 -7.56 -8.09
N LEU A 214 -0.10 -7.74 -6.90
CA LEU A 214 -0.03 -9.01 -6.19
C LEU A 214 -0.59 -8.81 -4.78
N MET A 215 -1.73 -9.42 -4.46
CA MET A 215 -2.41 -9.22 -3.18
C MET A 215 -3.18 -10.47 -2.75
N VAL A 216 -3.15 -10.82 -1.47
CA VAL A 216 -4.01 -11.90 -0.94
C VAL A 216 -5.45 -11.40 -0.88
N ALA A 217 -6.39 -12.21 -1.37
CA ALA A 217 -7.81 -11.93 -1.20
C ALA A 217 -8.19 -11.95 0.28
N ALA A 218 -9.21 -11.19 0.66
CA ALA A 218 -9.67 -11.04 2.04
C ALA A 218 -9.93 -12.37 2.78
N ASP A 219 -10.41 -13.39 2.07
CA ASP A 219 -10.71 -14.71 2.62
C ASP A 219 -9.47 -15.61 2.78
N GLY A 220 -8.30 -15.18 2.29
CA GLY A 220 -7.06 -15.94 2.29
C GLY A 220 -7.01 -17.09 1.29
N LYS A 221 -8.04 -17.29 0.46
CA LYS A 221 -8.16 -18.47 -0.43
C LYS A 221 -7.55 -18.25 -1.80
N SER A 222 -7.24 -17.02 -2.15
CA SER A 222 -6.67 -16.71 -3.47
C SER A 222 -5.65 -15.58 -3.38
N VAL A 223 -4.69 -15.59 -4.31
CA VAL A 223 -3.82 -14.45 -4.59
C VAL A 223 -4.32 -13.79 -5.87
N LEU A 224 -4.71 -12.53 -5.74
CA LEU A 224 -5.06 -11.66 -6.85
C LEU A 224 -3.78 -11.23 -7.57
N VAL A 225 -3.75 -11.41 -8.89
CA VAL A 225 -2.58 -11.21 -9.75
C VAL A 225 -2.95 -10.46 -11.02
N GLY A 226 -2.12 -9.49 -11.40
CA GLY A 226 -2.18 -8.92 -12.74
C GLY A 226 -1.69 -9.92 -13.78
N CYS A 227 -2.46 -10.12 -14.85
CA CYS A 227 -2.15 -11.05 -15.93
C CYS A 227 -2.39 -10.42 -17.30
N ASN A 228 -1.58 -10.79 -18.28
CA ASN A 228 -1.70 -10.39 -19.68
C ASN A 228 -1.49 -11.61 -20.60
N ALA A 229 -1.50 -12.83 -20.06
CA ALA A 229 -1.37 -14.03 -20.86
C ALA A 229 -2.50 -14.08 -21.90
N GLY A 230 -2.12 -14.11 -23.18
CA GLY A 230 -3.06 -14.10 -24.31
C GLY A 230 -3.76 -12.76 -24.56
N SER A 231 -3.26 -11.66 -24.03
CA SER A 231 -3.83 -10.32 -24.22
C SER A 231 -2.76 -9.23 -24.24
N ASP A 232 -2.96 -8.19 -25.04
CA ASP A 232 -2.12 -6.98 -24.99
C ASP A 232 -2.44 -6.08 -23.78
N HIS A 233 -3.53 -6.39 -23.06
CA HIS A 233 -3.99 -5.65 -21.90
C HIS A 233 -3.85 -6.45 -20.61
N THR A 234 -3.35 -5.80 -19.56
CA THR A 234 -3.31 -6.40 -18.22
C THR A 234 -4.72 -6.45 -17.64
N TYR A 235 -5.18 -7.64 -17.26
CA TYR A 235 -6.44 -7.90 -16.57
C TYR A 235 -6.17 -8.45 -15.17
N LEU A 236 -7.21 -8.48 -14.32
CA LEU A 236 -7.09 -9.09 -13.00
C LEU A 236 -7.47 -10.57 -13.06
N ALA A 237 -6.60 -11.43 -12.53
CA ALA A 237 -6.88 -12.82 -12.27
C ALA A 237 -6.72 -13.13 -10.78
N ALA A 238 -7.15 -14.32 -10.39
CA ALA A 238 -6.92 -14.89 -9.08
C ALA A 238 -6.37 -16.31 -9.22
N ILE A 239 -5.35 -16.63 -8.43
CA ILE A 239 -4.81 -17.98 -8.28
C ILE A 239 -5.31 -18.54 -6.96
N ASP A 240 -6.06 -19.64 -7.02
CA ASP A 240 -6.53 -20.35 -5.83
C ASP A 240 -5.34 -20.99 -5.10
N VAL A 241 -5.18 -20.72 -3.80
CA VAL A 241 -3.99 -21.16 -3.04
C VAL A 241 -4.01 -22.64 -2.69
N ALA A 242 -5.17 -23.30 -2.78
CA ALA A 242 -5.29 -24.73 -2.51
C ALA A 242 -4.97 -25.58 -3.75
N THR A 243 -5.37 -25.10 -4.93
CA THR A 243 -5.32 -25.86 -6.19
C THR A 243 -4.29 -25.33 -7.18
N GLY A 244 -3.79 -24.10 -7.00
CA GLY A 244 -2.94 -23.42 -7.98
C GLY A 244 -3.68 -22.95 -9.23
N ARG A 245 -5.00 -23.15 -9.30
CA ARG A 245 -5.77 -22.86 -10.51
C ARG A 245 -6.00 -21.35 -10.64
N GLN A 246 -5.62 -20.81 -11.79
CA GLN A 246 -5.91 -19.43 -12.16
C GLN A 246 -7.33 -19.28 -12.72
N ARG A 247 -8.00 -18.17 -12.39
CA ARG A 247 -9.25 -17.72 -13.02
C ARG A 247 -9.22 -16.22 -13.27
N VAL A 248 -9.84 -15.77 -14.36
CA VAL A 248 -10.04 -14.34 -14.61
C VAL A 248 -11.07 -13.78 -13.61
N ILE A 249 -10.79 -12.61 -13.04
CA ILE A 249 -11.74 -11.84 -12.21
C ILE A 249 -12.49 -10.84 -13.07
N ASP A 250 -11.77 -10.01 -13.80
CA ASP A 250 -12.31 -9.00 -14.70
C ASP A 250 -11.26 -8.64 -15.75
N SER A 251 -11.72 -8.37 -16.96
CA SER A 251 -10.89 -7.95 -18.10
C SER A 251 -11.65 -6.93 -18.92
N GLN A 252 -10.93 -5.96 -19.49
CA GLN A 252 -11.49 -4.90 -20.31
C GLN A 252 -10.85 -4.94 -21.70
N PRO A 253 -11.64 -4.83 -22.79
CA PRO A 253 -11.12 -5.02 -24.15
C PRO A 253 -10.15 -3.92 -24.60
N ASP A 254 -10.35 -2.68 -24.14
CA ASP A 254 -9.60 -1.50 -24.60
C ASP A 254 -8.80 -0.81 -23.49
N CYS A 255 -8.61 -1.47 -22.34
CA CYS A 255 -7.96 -0.88 -21.17
C CYS A 255 -7.10 -1.90 -20.44
N SER A 256 -5.95 -1.45 -19.94
CA SER A 256 -5.13 -2.23 -19.01
C SER A 256 -5.47 -1.85 -17.58
N LEU A 257 -5.37 -2.80 -16.65
CA LEU A 257 -5.37 -2.51 -15.23
C LEU A 257 -4.27 -1.47 -14.94
N ASP A 258 -4.52 -0.51 -14.06
CA ASP A 258 -3.60 0.60 -13.79
C ASP A 258 -2.40 0.17 -12.91
N THR A 259 -1.51 -0.61 -13.52
CA THR A 259 -0.32 -1.27 -12.95
C THR A 259 0.80 -1.22 -14.00
N PRO A 260 2.09 -1.14 -13.62
CA PRO A 260 2.65 -1.17 -12.26
C PRO A 260 2.79 0.24 -11.63
N ARG A 261 2.05 1.24 -12.10
CA ARG A 261 2.24 2.63 -11.66
C ARG A 261 2.11 2.80 -10.13
N PRO A 262 1.08 2.24 -9.44
CA PRO A 262 1.00 2.26 -7.98
C PRO A 262 2.12 1.48 -7.28
N GLU A 263 2.62 0.41 -7.89
CA GLU A 263 3.69 -0.43 -7.35
C GLU A 263 5.08 0.21 -7.49
N ALA A 264 5.28 1.00 -8.55
CA ALA A 264 6.50 1.78 -8.78
C ALA A 264 6.51 3.08 -7.95
N ASP A 265 5.35 3.68 -7.72
CA ASP A 265 5.21 4.90 -6.94
C ASP A 265 3.95 4.82 -6.05
N PRO A 266 4.10 4.54 -4.73
CA PRO A 266 2.98 4.38 -3.80
C PRO A 266 2.22 5.70 -3.58
N ARG A 267 2.67 6.78 -4.23
CA ARG A 267 1.93 8.04 -4.29
C ARG A 267 0.69 7.96 -5.18
N PHE A 268 0.59 6.95 -6.05
CA PHE A 268 -0.63 6.67 -6.78
C PHE A 268 -1.48 5.64 -6.01
N PRO A 269 -2.82 5.79 -5.99
CA PRO A 269 -3.69 4.84 -5.31
C PRO A 269 -3.56 3.43 -5.90
N SER A 270 -3.89 2.36 -5.17
CA SER A 270 -3.85 0.98 -5.72
C SER A 270 -4.81 0.78 -6.90
N SER A 271 -4.46 -0.05 -7.89
CA SER A 271 -5.39 -0.49 -8.94
C SER A 271 -6.54 -1.35 -8.41
N LEU A 272 -6.32 -1.99 -7.25
CA LEU A 272 -7.32 -2.75 -6.51
C LEU A 272 -7.94 -1.85 -5.44
N ILE A 273 -9.22 -1.53 -5.59
CA ILE A 273 -9.97 -0.76 -4.60
C ILE A 273 -10.55 -1.74 -3.59
N THR A 274 -10.02 -1.72 -2.37
CA THR A 274 -10.44 -2.63 -1.30
C THR A 274 -11.10 -1.89 -0.16
N ASN A 275 -11.95 -2.61 0.58
CA ASN A 275 -12.40 -2.18 1.89
C ASN A 275 -11.23 -2.28 2.88
N PRO A 276 -10.81 -1.17 3.53
CA PRO A 276 -9.64 -1.17 4.40
C PRO A 276 -9.83 -1.97 5.70
N VAL A 277 -11.07 -2.35 6.04
CA VAL A 277 -11.41 -3.15 7.22
C VAL A 277 -11.47 -4.62 6.89
N THR A 278 -12.28 -4.96 5.88
CA THR A 278 -12.57 -6.36 5.56
C THR A 278 -11.58 -6.95 4.57
N GLY A 279 -10.85 -6.10 3.83
CA GLY A 279 -10.02 -6.49 2.69
C GLY A 279 -10.82 -6.85 1.43
N GLU A 280 -12.16 -6.73 1.46
CA GLU A 280 -13.02 -7.06 0.33
C GLU A 280 -12.64 -6.23 -0.90
N LEU A 281 -12.54 -6.86 -2.06
CA LEU A 281 -12.29 -6.18 -3.33
C LEU A 281 -13.59 -5.52 -3.81
N LEU A 282 -13.65 -4.19 -3.74
CA LEU A 282 -14.84 -3.40 -4.08
C LEU A 282 -14.87 -3.03 -5.57
N GLY A 283 -13.71 -2.81 -6.17
CA GLY A 283 -13.60 -2.40 -7.56
C GLY A 283 -12.18 -2.38 -8.09
N LEU A 284 -12.04 -2.08 -9.37
CA LEU A 284 -10.79 -2.08 -10.11
C LEU A 284 -10.60 -0.75 -10.82
N ARG A 285 -9.35 -0.34 -10.97
CA ARG A 285 -8.98 0.83 -11.75
C ARG A 285 -8.25 0.42 -13.02
N TYR A 286 -8.84 0.82 -14.15
CA TYR A 286 -8.31 0.60 -15.49
C TYR A 286 -7.86 1.91 -16.11
N LEU A 287 -6.87 1.82 -17.00
CA LEU A 287 -6.33 2.91 -17.78
C LEU A 287 -6.46 2.60 -19.28
N GLY A 288 -7.20 3.48 -19.97
CA GLY A 288 -7.22 3.58 -21.43
C GLY A 288 -7.00 5.02 -21.84
N LYS A 289 -7.83 5.58 -22.73
CA LYS A 289 -7.82 7.03 -23.04
C LYS A 289 -8.06 7.92 -21.82
N ARG A 290 -8.79 7.40 -20.84
CA ARG A 290 -9.02 8.00 -19.51
C ARG A 290 -9.00 6.88 -18.48
N GLN A 291 -8.78 7.27 -17.23
CA GLN A 291 -8.93 6.37 -16.09
C GLN A 291 -10.41 5.97 -15.94
N GLN A 292 -10.66 4.69 -15.68
CA GLN A 292 -11.99 4.14 -15.44
C GLN A 292 -11.98 3.34 -14.13
N ILE A 293 -13.07 3.42 -13.37
CA ILE A 293 -13.28 2.60 -12.18
C ILE A 293 -14.38 1.60 -12.48
N ARG A 294 -14.06 0.31 -12.38
CA ARG A 294 -14.98 -0.81 -12.57
C ARG A 294 -15.42 -1.32 -11.19
N PRO A 295 -16.66 -1.06 -10.74
CA PRO A 295 -17.14 -1.61 -9.49
C PRO A 295 -17.38 -3.12 -9.63
N LEU A 296 -16.97 -3.88 -8.61
CA LEU A 296 -17.25 -5.32 -8.47
C LEU A 296 -18.29 -5.59 -7.38
N ASN A 297 -18.52 -4.63 -6.48
CA ASN A 297 -19.52 -4.68 -5.42
C ASN A 297 -20.71 -3.75 -5.76
N PRO A 298 -21.98 -4.19 -5.64
CA PRO A 298 -23.16 -3.37 -5.98
C PRO A 298 -23.32 -2.11 -5.12
N HIS A 299 -23.01 -2.18 -3.82
CA HIS A 299 -23.06 -1.01 -2.94
C HIS A 299 -21.98 0.01 -3.33
N PHE A 300 -20.78 -0.46 -3.66
CA PHE A 300 -19.72 0.41 -4.18
C PHE A 300 -20.09 1.04 -5.52
N ALA A 301 -20.79 0.31 -6.41
CA ALA A 301 -21.30 0.86 -7.67
C ALA A 301 -22.25 2.06 -7.42
N ALA A 302 -23.24 1.89 -6.54
CA ALA A 302 -24.19 2.95 -6.20
C ALA A 302 -23.51 4.19 -5.57
N MET A 303 -22.49 3.97 -4.73
CA MET A 303 -21.67 5.04 -4.16
C MET A 303 -20.89 5.79 -5.24
N LEU A 304 -20.25 5.07 -6.17
CA LEU A 304 -19.48 5.67 -7.27
C LEU A 304 -20.36 6.53 -8.18
N GLU A 305 -21.57 6.08 -8.48
CA GLU A 305 -22.57 6.86 -9.24
C GLU A 305 -22.96 8.14 -8.50
N SER A 306 -23.23 8.04 -7.19
CA SER A 306 -23.59 9.18 -6.35
C SER A 306 -22.49 10.25 -6.28
N VAL A 307 -21.23 9.82 -6.12
CA VAL A 307 -20.07 10.73 -6.11
C VAL A 307 -19.87 11.38 -7.48
N SER A 308 -20.01 10.61 -8.56
CA SER A 308 -19.87 11.13 -9.93
C SER A 308 -20.94 12.17 -10.27
N ALA A 309 -22.19 11.94 -9.83
CA ALA A 309 -23.27 12.89 -9.99
C ALA A 309 -23.03 14.20 -9.21
N ASN A 310 -22.46 14.12 -8.01
CA ASN A 310 -22.13 15.29 -7.19
C ASN A 310 -20.95 16.09 -7.73
N ARG A 311 -19.94 15.43 -8.32
CA ARG A 311 -18.82 16.11 -8.97
C ARG A 311 -19.29 17.00 -10.12
N ASN A 312 -20.21 16.51 -10.94
CA ASN A 312 -20.85 17.28 -12.02
C ASN A 312 -21.70 18.45 -11.52
N ARG A 313 -22.09 18.46 -10.23
CA ARG A 313 -22.76 19.59 -9.58
C ARG A 313 -21.78 20.61 -8.99
N MET A 314 -20.65 20.16 -8.44
CA MET A 314 -19.61 21.05 -7.91
C MET A 314 -18.88 21.85 -8.99
N GLU A 315 -18.71 21.30 -10.20
CA GLU A 315 -18.14 22.02 -11.34
C GLU A 315 -19.04 23.17 -11.86
N ARG A 316 -20.25 23.36 -11.30
CA ARG A 316 -21.17 24.48 -11.61
C ARG A 316 -21.09 25.65 -10.63
N PHE A 317 -20.24 25.57 -9.61
CA PHE A 317 -19.95 26.72 -8.75
C PHE A 317 -18.62 27.33 -9.20
N PRO A 318 -18.58 28.60 -9.62
CA PRO A 318 -17.31 29.26 -9.87
C PRO A 318 -16.52 29.26 -8.56
N CYS A 319 -15.24 28.90 -8.64
CA CYS A 319 -14.31 29.11 -7.53
C CYS A 319 -14.35 30.61 -7.18
N PRO A 320 -14.47 30.98 -5.89
CA PRO A 320 -14.54 32.38 -5.47
C PRO A 320 -13.27 33.17 -5.79
#